data_AF-A0A0M1JC82-F1
#
_entry.id   AF-A0A0M1JC82-F1
#
_cell.length_a   1.000
_cell.length_b   1.000
_cell.length_c   1.000
_cell.angle_alpha   90.00
_cell.angle_beta   90.00
_cell.angle_gamma   90.00
#
_symmetry.space_group_name_H-M   'P 1'
#
loop_
_entity.id
_entity.type
_entity.pdbx_description
1 polymer ?
#
loop_
_entity_poly.entity_id
_entity_poly.type
_entity_poly.pdbx_seq_one_letter_code
_entity_poly.pdbx_strand_id
1 'polypeptide(L)'
;MLIVFLLVGLLPFTILGYLATDNAGNALDKQIVAQLESLRSARQQQALSFMVELKTDMDILGRVISKTRDQAFLTLSAANDLKVQQLTRFFTRYTNILEDLPYNKRFSEGLEAFSTVFERGLNSPEYKAIVNERESGFKSFQKSFEFYDIFLINATGDIVYTLLKESDLG
;
A
#
# COMPACT_ATOMS: atom_id res chain seq x y z
N MET A 1 -12.35 -99.28 35.63
CA MET A 1 -13.26 -98.23 36.15
C MET A 1 -12.71 -96.82 35.93
N LEU A 2 -11.46 -96.50 36.31
CA LEU A 2 -10.85 -95.17 36.12
C LEU A 2 -10.76 -94.68 34.66
N ILE A 3 -10.35 -95.54 33.72
CA ILE A 3 -10.15 -95.17 32.30
C ILE A 3 -11.47 -94.81 31.60
N VAL A 4 -12.56 -95.54 31.92
CA VAL A 4 -13.90 -95.28 31.35
C VAL A 4 -14.45 -93.96 31.89
N PHE A 5 -14.23 -93.66 33.17
CA PHE A 5 -14.63 -92.40 33.78
C PHE A 5 -13.88 -91.20 33.20
N LEU A 6 -12.58 -91.37 32.88
CA LEU A 6 -11.76 -90.37 32.22
C LEU A 6 -12.21 -90.12 30.76
N LEU A 7 -12.54 -91.18 30.03
CA LEU A 7 -13.06 -91.09 28.66
C LEU A 7 -14.42 -90.36 28.60
N VAL A 8 -15.34 -90.64 29.51
CA VAL A 8 -16.68 -90.01 29.52
C VAL A 8 -16.63 -88.51 29.86
N GLY A 9 -15.64 -88.06 30.65
CA GLY A 9 -15.47 -86.63 30.95
C GLY A 9 -14.63 -85.87 29.92
N LEU A 10 -13.56 -86.48 29.40
CA LEU A 10 -12.60 -85.81 28.53
C LEU A 10 -13.12 -85.60 27.10
N LEU A 11 -13.89 -86.55 26.58
CA LEU A 11 -14.40 -86.53 25.21
C LEU A 11 -15.41 -85.39 24.96
N PRO A 12 -16.45 -85.19 25.80
CA PRO A 12 -17.33 -84.03 25.66
C PRO A 12 -16.60 -82.71 25.96
N PHE A 13 -15.63 -82.70 26.87
CA PHE A 13 -14.85 -81.49 27.19
C PHE A 13 -13.99 -81.03 26.00
N THR A 14 -13.32 -81.96 25.31
CA THR A 14 -12.53 -81.65 24.11
C THR A 14 -13.40 -81.19 22.95
N ILE A 15 -14.59 -81.77 22.76
CA ILE A 15 -15.58 -81.32 21.77
C ILE A 15 -16.05 -79.90 22.08
N LEU A 16 -16.40 -79.62 23.34
CA LEU A 16 -16.82 -78.28 23.76
C LEU A 16 -15.68 -77.26 23.62
N GLY A 17 -14.45 -77.62 23.99
CA GLY A 17 -13.28 -76.78 23.82
C GLY A 17 -13.00 -76.46 22.35
N TYR A 18 -13.13 -77.45 21.46
CA TYR A 18 -12.99 -77.26 20.02
C TYR A 18 -14.07 -76.33 19.45
N LEU A 19 -15.35 -76.59 19.75
CA LEU A 19 -16.47 -75.75 19.32
C LEU A 19 -16.38 -74.32 19.87
N ALA A 20 -15.95 -74.16 21.13
CA ALA A 20 -15.76 -72.85 21.72
C ALA A 20 -14.63 -72.07 21.03
N THR A 21 -13.53 -72.74 20.68
CA THR A 21 -12.39 -72.12 20.00
C THR A 21 -12.73 -71.73 18.56
N ASP A 22 -13.47 -72.58 17.83
CA ASP A 22 -13.94 -72.29 16.48
C ASP A 22 -14.95 -71.12 16.46
N ASN A 23 -15.92 -71.13 17.38
CA ASN A 23 -16.87 -70.02 17.53
C ASN A 23 -16.18 -68.71 17.93
N ALA A 24 -15.20 -68.76 18.83
CA ALA A 24 -14.42 -67.60 19.23
C ALA A 24 -13.58 -67.04 18.07
N GLY A 25 -12.97 -67.91 17.26
CA GLY A 25 -12.25 -67.52 16.04
C GLY A 25 -13.19 -66.84 15.03
N ASN A 26 -14.32 -67.46 14.71
CA ASN A 26 -15.32 -66.91 13.80
C ASN A 26 -15.91 -65.57 14.29
N ALA A 27 -16.11 -65.42 15.60
CA ALA A 27 -16.57 -64.16 16.20
C ALA A 27 -15.51 -63.06 16.10
N LEU A 28 -14.23 -63.41 16.35
CA LEU A 28 -13.11 -62.47 16.25
C LEU A 28 -12.92 -61.99 14.80
N ASP A 29 -12.98 -62.89 13.81
CA ASP A 29 -12.86 -62.54 12.40
C ASP A 29 -13.98 -61.58 11.97
N LYS A 30 -15.23 -61.88 12.35
CA LYS A 30 -16.37 -60.98 12.09
C LYS A 30 -16.19 -59.61 12.75
N GLN A 31 -15.68 -59.57 13.97
CA GLN A 31 -15.42 -58.32 14.69
C GLN A 31 -14.31 -57.50 14.03
N ILE A 32 -13.23 -58.13 13.58
CA ILE A 32 -12.12 -57.47 12.87
C ILE A 32 -12.62 -56.87 11.55
N VAL A 33 -13.42 -57.61 10.78
CA VAL A 33 -14.03 -57.11 9.54
C VAL A 33 -14.95 -55.91 9.82
N ALA A 34 -15.85 -56.03 10.82
CA ALA A 34 -16.73 -54.92 11.19
C ALA A 34 -15.97 -53.67 11.67
N GLN A 35 -14.87 -53.85 12.40
CA GLN A 35 -14.00 -52.74 12.80
C GLN A 35 -13.32 -52.09 11.60
N LEU A 36 -12.77 -52.88 10.67
CA LEU A 36 -12.17 -52.36 9.43
C LEU A 36 -13.17 -51.59 8.58
N GLU A 37 -14.40 -52.08 8.46
CA GLU A 37 -15.47 -51.37 7.75
C GLU A 37 -15.82 -50.04 8.42
N SER A 38 -15.93 -50.02 9.75
CA SER A 38 -16.19 -48.79 10.51
C SER A 38 -15.04 -47.78 10.42
N LEU A 39 -13.79 -48.26 10.44
CA LEU A 39 -12.61 -47.43 10.25
C LEU A 39 -12.56 -46.87 8.83
N ARG A 40 -12.87 -47.70 7.82
CA ARG A 40 -12.93 -47.27 6.42
C ARG A 40 -14.01 -46.20 6.21
N SER A 41 -15.21 -46.40 6.74
CA SER A 41 -16.29 -45.44 6.62
C SER A 41 -15.97 -44.13 7.36
N ALA A 42 -15.38 -44.20 8.56
CA ALA A 42 -14.92 -43.04 9.29
C ALA A 42 -13.85 -42.25 8.52
N ARG A 43 -12.87 -42.94 7.92
CA ARG A 43 -11.86 -42.29 7.06
C ARG A 43 -12.47 -41.66 5.82
N GLN A 44 -13.44 -42.31 5.18
CA GLN A 44 -14.16 -41.76 4.03
C GLN A 44 -14.92 -40.48 4.41
N GLN A 45 -15.62 -40.50 5.54
CA GLN A 45 -16.32 -39.33 6.06
C GLN A 45 -15.35 -38.19 6.37
N GLN A 46 -14.21 -38.49 7.01
CA GLN A 46 -13.18 -37.51 7.33
C GLN A 46 -12.63 -36.84 6.06
N ALA A 47 -12.38 -37.61 4.99
CA ALA A 47 -11.92 -37.06 3.72
C ALA A 47 -12.97 -36.12 3.09
N LEU A 48 -14.26 -36.51 3.12
CA LEU A 48 -15.35 -35.67 2.61
C LEU A 48 -15.50 -34.37 3.41
N SER A 49 -15.49 -34.46 4.75
CA SER A 49 -15.58 -33.30 5.63
C SER A 49 -14.42 -32.33 5.39
N PHE A 50 -13.20 -32.84 5.28
CA PHE A 50 -12.03 -32.03 4.98
C PHE A 50 -12.16 -31.30 3.63
N MET A 51 -12.67 -31.96 2.59
CA MET A 51 -12.90 -31.31 1.29
C MET A 51 -13.96 -30.19 1.36
N VAL A 52 -14.99 -30.35 2.20
CA VAL A 52 -16.01 -29.31 2.43
C VAL A 52 -15.42 -28.13 3.20
N GLU A 53 -14.61 -28.38 4.22
CA GLU A 53 -13.89 -27.34 4.96
C GLU A 53 -12.96 -26.57 4.03
N LEU A 54 -12.14 -27.25 3.23
CA LEU A 54 -11.26 -26.62 2.26
C LEU A 54 -12.02 -25.72 1.26
N LYS A 55 -13.17 -26.17 0.76
CA LYS A 55 -14.01 -25.35 -0.13
C LYS A 55 -14.51 -24.10 0.58
N THR A 56 -14.92 -24.24 1.83
CA THR A 56 -15.41 -23.13 2.66
C THR A 56 -14.30 -22.12 2.94
N ASP A 57 -13.10 -22.60 3.25
CA ASP A 57 -11.93 -21.77 3.49
C ASP A 57 -11.51 -20.99 2.24
N MET A 58 -11.50 -21.65 1.08
CA MET A 58 -11.21 -20.97 -0.20
C MET A 58 -12.23 -19.87 -0.52
N ASP A 59 -13.50 -20.09 -0.21
CA ASP A 59 -14.56 -19.10 -0.39
C ASP A 59 -14.37 -17.89 0.55
N ILE A 60 -13.97 -18.12 1.80
CA ILE A 60 -13.59 -17.05 2.73
C ILE A 60 -12.36 -16.28 2.21
N LEU A 61 -11.30 -16.98 1.80
CA LEU A 61 -10.10 -16.34 1.26
C LEU A 61 -10.41 -15.50 0.02
N GLY A 62 -11.26 -16.01 -0.89
CA GLY A 62 -11.73 -15.26 -2.05
C GLY A 62 -12.42 -13.95 -1.65
N ARG A 63 -13.29 -13.98 -0.63
CA ARG A 63 -13.93 -12.78 -0.08
C ARG A 63 -12.92 -11.81 0.55
N VAL A 64 -11.95 -12.32 1.31
CA VAL A 64 -10.92 -11.49 1.94
C VAL A 64 -10.06 -10.80 0.88
N ILE A 65 -9.63 -11.53 -0.15
CA ILE A 65 -8.86 -10.98 -1.28
C ILE A 65 -9.68 -9.92 -2.01
N SER A 66 -10.94 -10.19 -2.35
CA SER A 66 -11.83 -9.21 -3.00
C SER A 66 -11.95 -7.95 -2.15
N LYS A 67 -12.29 -8.08 -0.87
CA LYS A 67 -12.47 -6.93 0.03
C LYS A 67 -11.18 -6.12 0.20
N THR A 68 -10.05 -6.81 0.29
CA THR A 68 -8.73 -6.16 0.41
C THR A 68 -8.38 -5.40 -0.86
N ARG A 69 -8.61 -6.00 -2.03
CA ARG A 69 -8.41 -5.35 -3.33
C ARG A 69 -9.29 -4.12 -3.47
N ASP A 70 -10.58 -4.24 -3.14
CA ASP A 70 -11.53 -3.14 -3.26
C ASP A 70 -11.16 -1.99 -2.31
N GLN A 71 -10.75 -2.30 -1.07
CA GLN A 71 -10.24 -1.30 -0.13
C GLN A 71 -8.96 -0.62 -0.62
N ALA A 72 -8.03 -1.37 -1.22
CA ALA A 72 -6.81 -0.82 -1.80
C ALA A 72 -7.13 0.15 -2.94
N PHE A 73 -8.12 -0.18 -3.78
CA PHE A 73 -8.59 0.67 -4.86
C PHE A 73 -9.23 1.97 -4.33
N LEU A 74 -10.11 1.86 -3.33
CA LEU A 74 -10.70 3.03 -2.67
C LEU A 74 -9.64 3.94 -2.05
N THR A 75 -8.68 3.34 -1.35
CA THR A 75 -7.57 4.08 -0.71
C THR A 75 -6.70 4.77 -1.77
N LEU A 76 -6.39 4.09 -2.87
CA LEU A 76 -5.63 4.67 -3.99
C LEU A 76 -6.39 5.82 -4.66
N SER A 77 -7.70 5.66 -4.88
CA SER A 77 -8.55 6.72 -5.44
C SER A 77 -8.52 7.96 -4.55
N ALA A 78 -8.75 7.79 -3.24
CA ALA A 78 -8.72 8.89 -2.28
C ALA A 78 -7.34 9.59 -2.26
N ALA A 79 -6.25 8.82 -2.31
CA ALA A 79 -4.90 9.38 -2.37
C ALA A 79 -4.65 10.17 -3.67
N ASN A 80 -5.16 9.68 -4.81
CA ASN A 80 -5.08 10.39 -6.08
C ASN A 80 -5.92 11.68 -6.07
N ASP A 81 -7.14 11.64 -5.56
CA ASP A 81 -8.01 12.82 -5.45
C ASP A 81 -7.36 13.90 -4.58
N LEU A 82 -6.77 13.52 -3.46
CA LEU A 82 -6.01 14.43 -2.60
C LEU A 82 -4.82 15.06 -3.34
N LYS A 83 -4.07 14.27 -4.13
CA LYS A 83 -2.97 14.79 -4.95
C LYS A 83 -3.45 15.76 -6.02
N VAL A 84 -4.55 15.48 -6.71
CA VAL A 84 -5.16 16.38 -7.69
C VAL A 84 -5.54 17.71 -7.03
N GLN A 85 -6.17 17.66 -5.85
CA GLN A 85 -6.51 18.86 -5.10
C GLN A 85 -5.27 19.63 -4.64
N GLN A 86 -4.21 18.94 -4.21
CA GLN A 86 -2.94 19.58 -3.84
C GLN A 86 -2.30 20.29 -5.03
N LEU A 87 -2.23 19.64 -6.20
CA LEU A 87 -1.72 20.26 -7.42
C LEU A 87 -2.57 21.46 -7.85
N THR A 88 -3.90 21.32 -7.78
CA THR A 88 -4.81 22.42 -8.10
C THR A 88 -4.55 23.62 -7.20
N ARG A 89 -4.50 23.41 -5.87
CA ARG A 89 -4.18 24.48 -4.91
C ARG A 89 -2.80 25.10 -5.14
N PHE A 90 -1.80 24.28 -5.45
CA PHE A 90 -0.45 24.73 -5.77
C PHE A 90 -0.49 25.69 -6.98
N PHE A 91 -1.07 25.27 -8.11
CA PHE A 91 -1.14 26.11 -9.30
C PHE A 91 -2.00 27.36 -9.09
N THR A 92 -3.17 27.22 -8.45
CA THR A 92 -4.04 28.37 -8.12
C THR A 92 -3.31 29.41 -7.27
N ARG A 93 -2.47 28.97 -6.31
CA ARG A 93 -1.65 29.91 -5.53
C ARG A 93 -0.71 30.71 -6.42
N TYR A 94 0.00 30.06 -7.35
CA TYR A 94 0.92 30.76 -8.25
C TYR A 94 0.18 31.66 -9.25
N THR A 95 -0.95 31.22 -9.81
CA THR A 95 -1.74 32.08 -10.71
C THR A 95 -2.20 33.33 -10.00
N ASN A 96 -2.69 33.22 -8.76
CA ASN A 96 -3.13 34.37 -7.97
C ASN A 96 -1.98 35.34 -7.66
N ILE A 97 -0.78 34.82 -7.37
CA ILE A 97 0.41 35.67 -7.18
C ILE A 97 0.76 36.39 -8.47
N LEU A 98 0.79 35.68 -9.61
CA LEU A 98 1.11 36.25 -10.91
C LEU A 98 0.09 37.30 -11.37
N GLU A 99 -1.19 37.12 -11.05
CA GLU A 99 -2.25 38.10 -11.32
C GLU A 99 -2.08 39.40 -10.52
N ASP A 100 -1.51 39.34 -9.31
CA ASP A 100 -1.22 40.53 -8.49
C ASP A 100 0.06 41.28 -8.91
N LEU A 101 1.02 40.59 -9.53
CA LEU A 101 2.35 41.15 -9.85
C LEU A 101 2.31 42.50 -10.60
N PRO A 102 1.46 42.72 -11.63
CA PRO A 102 1.44 44.00 -12.35
C PRO A 102 1.01 45.19 -11.49
N TYR A 103 0.19 44.95 -10.46
CA TYR A 103 -0.31 45.98 -9.55
C TYR A 103 0.60 46.19 -8.34
N ASN A 104 1.51 45.24 -8.10
CA ASN A 104 2.44 45.29 -7.00
C ASN A 104 3.60 46.26 -7.29
N LYS A 105 3.60 47.40 -6.59
CA LYS A 105 4.62 48.46 -6.71
C LYS A 105 6.06 47.98 -6.61
N ARG A 106 6.30 46.89 -5.86
CA ARG A 106 7.63 46.26 -5.78
C ARG A 106 8.16 45.88 -7.16
N PHE A 107 7.28 45.37 -8.02
CA PHE A 107 7.62 44.91 -9.37
C PHE A 107 7.41 45.98 -10.42
N SER A 108 6.28 46.70 -10.41
CA SER A 108 6.01 47.71 -11.43
C SER A 108 6.99 48.89 -11.35
N GLU A 109 7.16 49.51 -10.18
CA GLU A 109 8.14 50.58 -9.98
C GLU A 109 9.57 50.04 -9.99
N GLY A 110 9.77 48.79 -9.55
CA GLY A 110 11.08 48.13 -9.59
C GLY A 110 11.59 47.95 -11.01
N LEU A 111 10.76 47.43 -11.91
CA LEU A 111 11.10 47.23 -13.31
C LEU A 111 11.43 48.55 -14.00
N GLU A 112 10.63 49.58 -13.77
CA GLU A 112 10.89 50.93 -14.28
C GLU A 112 12.23 51.47 -13.75
N ALA A 113 12.43 51.44 -12.43
CA ALA A 113 13.66 51.94 -11.81
C ALA A 113 14.91 51.23 -12.34
N PHE A 114 14.93 49.89 -12.36
CA PHE A 114 16.07 49.13 -12.88
C PHE A 114 16.31 49.37 -14.36
N SER A 115 15.26 49.45 -15.18
CA SER A 115 15.40 49.71 -16.62
C SER A 115 16.06 51.07 -16.89
N THR A 116 15.72 52.11 -16.12
CA THR A 116 16.31 53.46 -16.31
C THR A 116 17.79 53.56 -15.98
N VAL A 117 18.27 52.78 -15.00
CA VAL A 117 19.67 52.81 -14.56
C VAL A 117 20.52 51.71 -15.20
N PHE A 118 19.90 50.73 -15.87
CA PHE A 118 20.60 49.60 -16.51
C PHE A 118 21.61 50.06 -17.56
N GLU A 119 21.25 51.04 -18.41
CA GLU A 119 22.15 51.59 -19.43
C GLU A 119 23.40 52.26 -18.87
N ARG A 120 23.39 52.70 -17.60
CA ARG A 120 24.56 53.26 -16.91
C ARG A 120 25.57 52.19 -16.49
N GLY A 121 25.20 50.92 -16.61
CA GLY A 121 26.00 49.76 -16.26
C GLY A 121 25.81 49.31 -14.81
N LEU A 122 25.96 48.00 -14.59
CA LEU A 122 25.76 47.31 -13.30
C LEU A 122 26.66 47.85 -12.17
N ASN A 123 27.81 48.44 -12.53
CA ASN A 123 28.78 48.97 -11.57
C ASN A 123 28.56 50.46 -11.22
N SER A 124 27.61 51.12 -11.88
CA SER A 124 27.32 52.54 -11.64
C SER A 124 26.83 52.79 -10.20
N PRO A 125 27.16 53.95 -9.61
CA PRO A 125 26.61 54.37 -8.33
C PRO A 125 25.07 54.34 -8.29
N GLU A 126 24.42 54.70 -9.40
CA GLU A 126 22.97 54.75 -9.54
C GLU A 126 22.35 53.36 -9.52
N TYR A 127 22.91 52.40 -10.26
CA TYR A 127 22.43 51.02 -10.22
C TYR A 127 22.57 50.43 -8.81
N LYS A 128 23.71 50.65 -8.15
CA LYS A 128 23.94 50.19 -6.77
C LYS A 128 22.99 50.82 -5.76
N ALA A 129 22.62 52.09 -5.95
CA ALA A 129 21.65 52.77 -5.09
C ALA A 129 20.26 52.10 -5.18
N ILE A 130 19.78 51.83 -6.39
CA ILE A 130 18.49 51.15 -6.62
C ILE A 130 18.52 49.71 -6.06
N VAL A 131 19.62 48.98 -6.25
CA VAL A 131 19.81 47.66 -5.64
C VAL A 131 19.68 47.74 -4.12
N ASN A 132 20.42 48.65 -3.47
CA ASN A 132 20.40 48.78 -2.01
C ASN A 132 19.01 49.16 -1.47
N GLU A 133 18.27 50.00 -2.19
CA GLU A 133 16.93 50.43 -1.81
C GLU A 133 15.91 49.28 -1.92
N ARG A 134 15.94 48.53 -3.03
CA ARG A 134 14.82 47.65 -3.42
C ARG A 134 15.07 46.15 -3.19
N GLU A 135 16.33 45.71 -3.10
CA GLU A 135 16.69 44.29 -2.95
C GLU A 135 16.04 43.64 -1.72
N SER A 136 15.88 44.39 -0.62
CA SER A 136 15.23 43.90 0.60
C SER A 136 13.76 43.47 0.36
N GLY A 137 13.03 44.23 -0.47
CA GLY A 137 11.66 43.93 -0.85
C GLY A 137 11.58 42.63 -1.66
N PHE A 138 12.47 42.45 -2.64
CA PHE A 138 12.53 41.22 -3.44
C PHE A 138 12.92 40.00 -2.60
N LYS A 139 13.89 40.14 -1.68
CA LYS A 139 14.23 39.07 -0.71
C LYS A 139 13.04 38.64 0.13
N SER A 140 12.26 39.62 0.63
CA SER A 140 11.06 39.30 1.40
C SER A 140 10.04 38.53 0.57
N PHE A 141 9.84 38.93 -0.69
CA PHE A 141 8.92 38.26 -1.61
C PHE A 141 9.38 36.83 -1.94
N GLN A 142 10.65 36.66 -2.33
CA GLN A 142 11.25 35.37 -2.65
C GLN A 142 11.06 34.39 -1.48
N LYS A 143 11.37 34.85 -0.26
CA LYS A 143 11.23 34.04 0.95
C LYS A 143 9.77 33.72 1.30
N SER A 144 8.86 34.68 1.15
CA SER A 144 7.44 34.50 1.48
C SER A 144 6.71 33.55 0.54
N PHE A 145 7.11 33.50 -0.73
CA PHE A 145 6.43 32.71 -1.75
C PHE A 145 7.28 31.56 -2.31
N GLU A 146 8.47 31.36 -1.75
CA GLU A 146 9.40 30.26 -2.07
C GLU A 146 9.75 30.20 -3.56
N PHE A 147 9.89 31.37 -4.20
CA PHE A 147 10.42 31.44 -5.55
C PHE A 147 11.92 31.13 -5.54
N TYR A 148 12.39 30.40 -6.55
CA TYR A 148 13.80 30.12 -6.73
C TYR A 148 14.59 31.42 -6.92
N ASP A 149 14.20 32.22 -7.93
CA ASP A 149 14.78 33.53 -8.22
C ASP A 149 13.69 34.53 -8.68
N ILE A 150 14.04 35.81 -8.69
CA ILE A 150 13.24 36.91 -9.22
C ILE A 150 14.03 37.60 -10.31
N PHE A 151 13.50 37.57 -11.53
CA PHE A 151 14.03 38.29 -12.68
C PHE A 151 13.14 39.48 -13.01
N LEU A 152 13.76 40.62 -13.34
CA LEU A 152 13.09 41.74 -13.98
C LEU A 152 13.61 41.83 -15.42
N ILE A 153 12.69 41.73 -16.37
CA ILE A 153 12.99 41.74 -17.80
C ILE A 153 12.28 42.94 -18.41
N ASN A 154 13.05 43.82 -19.06
CA ASN A 154 12.50 45.01 -19.70
C ASN A 154 11.82 44.65 -21.04
N ALA A 155 11.19 45.64 -21.68
CA ALA A 155 10.48 45.43 -22.96
C ALA A 155 11.41 45.10 -24.14
N THR A 156 12.72 45.37 -24.03
CA THR A 156 13.72 44.99 -25.04
C THR A 156 14.21 43.56 -24.86
N GLY A 157 13.89 42.91 -23.74
CA GLY A 157 14.26 41.52 -23.44
C GLY A 157 15.50 41.39 -22.56
N ASP A 158 16.08 42.48 -22.08
CA ASP A 158 17.25 42.46 -21.21
C ASP A 158 16.86 42.13 -19.76
N ILE A 159 17.67 41.30 -19.12
CA ILE A 159 17.54 41.01 -17.68
C ILE A 159 18.17 42.15 -16.90
N VAL A 160 17.36 43.14 -16.55
CA VAL A 160 17.81 44.36 -15.87
C VAL A 160 18.11 44.13 -14.38
N TYR A 161 17.66 43.01 -13.81
CA TYR A 161 17.92 42.59 -12.43
C TYR A 161 17.63 41.10 -12.21
N THR A 162 18.48 40.42 -11.43
CA THR A 162 18.18 39.15 -10.73
C THR A 162 18.53 39.31 -9.26
N LEU A 163 17.76 38.61 -8.40
CA LEU A 163 17.99 38.58 -6.97
C LEU A 163 19.15 37.64 -6.57
N LEU A 164 19.22 36.44 -7.15
CA LEU A 164 20.31 35.50 -6.89
C LEU A 164 21.63 35.93 -7.54
N LYS A 165 21.59 36.85 -8.51
CA LYS A 165 22.78 37.39 -9.20
C LYS A 165 23.64 36.27 -9.79
N GLU A 166 22.98 35.22 -10.29
CA GLU A 166 23.64 34.13 -11.03
C GLU A 166 24.24 34.68 -12.34
N SER A 167 24.99 33.85 -13.08
CA SER A 167 25.72 34.25 -14.30
C SER A 167 24.84 34.79 -15.45
N ASP A 168 23.52 34.82 -15.25
CA ASP A 168 22.50 35.21 -16.22
C ASP A 168 22.26 36.74 -16.27
N LEU A 169 23.05 37.53 -15.53
CA LEU A 169 23.11 38.99 -15.65
C LEU A 169 23.92 39.39 -16.90
N GLY A 170 23.23 39.67 -17.99
CA GLY A 170 23.84 40.15 -19.24
C GLY A 170 22.84 40.30 -20.37
#